data_AF-A0A3C0IQB7-F1
#
_entry.id   AF-A0A3C0IQB7-F1
#
_cell.length_a   1.000
_cell.length_b   1.000
_cell.length_c   1.000
_cell.angle_alpha   90.00
_cell.angle_beta   90.00
_cell.angle_gamma   90.00
#
_symmetry.space_group_name_H-M   'P 1'
#
loop_
_entity.id
_entity.type
_entity.pdbx_description
1 polymer ?
#
loop_
_entity_poly.entity_id
_entity_poly.type
_entity_poly.pdbx_seq_one_letter_code
_entity_poly.pdbx_strand_id
1 'polypeptide(L)' 'QKNTNTVAAVVSAEAIRRSPDRNTGEVLKRTPGASIQEGRFLIVRGLADRYNQAMLNGVLLGSTEPDRK' A
#
# COMPACT_ATOMS: atom_id res chain seq x y z
N GLN A 1 21.13 16.01 0.62
CA GLN A 1 20.45 14.74 0.27
C GLN A 1 20.08 14.05 1.58
N LYS A 2 18.79 14.01 1.96
CA LYS A 2 18.37 13.35 3.21
C LYS A 2 18.34 11.84 2.95
N ASN A 3 19.44 11.14 3.27
CA ASN A 3 19.46 9.69 3.33
C ASN A 3 18.66 9.25 4.56
N THR A 4 17.40 8.92 4.34
CA THR A 4 16.65 8.13 5.33
C THR A 4 17.10 6.68 5.19
N ASN A 5 17.32 5.98 6.31
CA ASN A 5 17.69 4.56 6.31
C ASN A 5 16.47 3.65 5.99
N THR A 6 15.36 4.25 5.58
CA THR A 6 14.07 3.60 5.38
C THR A 6 13.61 3.83 3.95
N VAL A 7 13.42 2.76 3.18
CA VAL A 7 12.83 2.89 1.85
C VAL A 7 11.35 3.20 2.02
N ALA A 8 10.96 4.45 1.78
CA ALA A 8 9.58 4.91 1.83
C ALA A 8 9.15 5.43 0.47
N ALA A 9 7.94 5.05 0.05
CA ALA A 9 7.27 5.65 -1.09
C ALA A 9 6.11 6.51 -0.56
N VAL A 10 6.08 7.78 -0.96
CA VAL A 10 5.03 8.72 -0.56
C VAL A 10 4.27 9.14 -1.82
N VAL A 11 2.96 8.93 -1.81
CA VAL A 11 2.07 9.35 -2.89
C VAL A 11 1.25 10.54 -2.39
N SER A 12 1.35 11.68 -3.08
CA SER A 12 0.61 12.89 -2.71
C SER A 12 -0.85 12.82 -3.21
N ALA A 13 -1.73 13.60 -2.57
CA ALA A 13 -3.12 13.73 -3.03
C ALA A 13 -3.22 14.29 -4.47
N GLU A 14 -2.30 15.16 -4.87
CA GLU A 14 -2.22 15.65 -6.24
C GLU A 14 -1.80 14.56 -7.23
N ALA A 15 -0.86 13.69 -6.85
CA ALA A 15 -0.45 12.55 -7.68
C ALA A 15 -1.63 11.57 -7.88
N ILE A 16 -2.41 11.31 -6.83
CA ILE A 16 -3.65 10.51 -6.91
C ILE A 16 -4.66 11.18 -7.84
N ARG A 17 -4.90 12.51 -7.68
CA ARG A 17 -5.87 13.24 -8.52
C ARG A 17 -5.49 13.32 -10.00
N ARG A 18 -4.19 13.37 -10.29
CA ARG A 18 -3.68 13.44 -11.67
C ARG A 18 -3.55 12.05 -12.30
N SER A 19 -3.58 10.97 -11.51
CA SER A 19 -3.48 9.65 -12.07
C SER A 19 -4.81 9.25 -12.74
N PRO A 20 -4.76 8.46 -13.83
CA PRO A 20 -5.96 7.95 -14.49
C PRO A 20 -6.60 6.78 -13.72
N ASP A 21 -6.22 6.58 -12.46
CA ASP A 21 -6.61 5.42 -11.66
C ASP A 21 -8.02 5.63 -11.07
N ARG A 22 -8.85 4.59 -11.09
CA ARG A 22 -10.25 4.67 -10.61
C ARG A 22 -10.37 4.64 -9.09
N ASN A 23 -9.33 4.19 -8.40
CA ASN A 23 -9.31 4.07 -6.95
C ASN A 23 -7.87 4.12 -6.41
N THR A 24 -7.74 4.34 -5.11
CA THR A 24 -6.43 4.42 -4.43
C THR A 24 -5.62 3.13 -4.57
N GLY A 25 -6.26 1.95 -4.69
CA GLY A 25 -5.57 0.68 -4.90
C GLY A 25 -4.83 0.63 -6.25
N GLU A 26 -5.42 1.13 -7.32
CA GLU A 26 -4.77 1.22 -8.62
C GLU A 26 -3.55 2.14 -8.59
N VAL A 27 -3.62 3.24 -7.83
CA VAL A 27 -2.45 4.10 -7.58
C VAL A 27 -1.32 3.33 -6.89
N LEU A 28 -1.65 2.48 -5.91
CA LEU A 28 -0.66 1.66 -5.20
C LEU A 28 0.04 0.65 -6.11
N LYS A 29 -0.63 0.12 -7.15
CA LYS A 29 0.00 -0.78 -8.13
C LYS A 29 1.14 -0.11 -8.91
N ARG A 30 1.13 1.22 -9.01
CA ARG A 30 2.19 1.99 -9.67
C ARG A 30 3.39 2.24 -8.77
N THR A 31 3.30 1.90 -7.48
CA THR A 31 4.38 2.09 -6.51
C THR A 31 5.37 0.93 -6.60
N PRO A 32 6.68 1.20 -6.79
CA PRO A 32 7.68 0.14 -6.89
C PRO A 32 7.70 -0.77 -5.65
N GLY A 33 7.67 -2.08 -5.88
CA GLY A 33 7.70 -3.07 -4.80
C GLY A 33 6.36 -3.27 -4.08
N ALA A 34 5.28 -2.66 -4.56
CA ALA A 34 3.92 -2.96 -4.13
C ALA A 34 3.12 -3.60 -5.28
N SER A 35 2.31 -4.61 -4.96
CA SER A 35 1.35 -5.21 -5.89
C SER A 35 0.03 -5.48 -5.17
N ILE A 36 -1.05 -5.62 -5.94
CA ILE A 36 -2.36 -5.97 -5.39
C ILE A 36 -2.78 -7.32 -5.94
N GLN A 37 -3.00 -8.27 -5.03
CA GLN A 37 -3.52 -9.59 -5.34
C GLN A 37 -5.05 -9.58 -5.26
N GLU A 38 -5.71 -10.14 -6.28
CA GLU A 38 -7.18 -10.26 -6.38
C GLU A 38 -7.95 -8.95 -6.20
N GLY A 39 -7.30 -7.80 -6.43
CA GLY A 39 -7.89 -6.49 -6.19
C GLY A 39 -8.16 -6.16 -4.72
N ARG A 40 -7.72 -7.01 -3.77
CA ARG A 40 -8.07 -6.92 -2.34
C ARG A 40 -6.86 -6.85 -1.42
N PHE A 41 -5.78 -7.57 -1.72
CA PHE A 41 -4.65 -7.72 -0.80
C PHE A 41 -3.42 -6.97 -1.31
N LEU A 42 -2.88 -6.05 -0.52
CA LEU A 42 -1.62 -5.38 -0.80
C LEU A 42 -0.46 -6.33 -0.44
N ILE A 43 0.44 -6.55 -1.39
CA ILE A 43 1.67 -7.32 -1.22
C ILE A 43 2.85 -6.37 -1.37
N VAL A 44 3.67 -6.27 -0.33
CA VAL A 44 4.88 -5.45 -0.34
C VAL A 44 6.10 -6.37 -0.43
N ARG A 45 6.87 -6.25 -1.51
CA ARG A 45 8.09 -7.03 -1.76
C ARG A 45 7.91 -8.56 -1.63
N GLY A 46 6.75 -9.07 -2.03
CA GLY A 46 6.44 -10.50 -1.96
C GLY A 46 6.12 -11.03 -0.56
N LEU A 47 6.02 -10.16 0.45
CA LEU A 47 5.57 -10.54 1.79
C LEU A 47 4.05 -10.77 1.79
N ALA A 48 3.63 -11.83 2.47
CA ALA A 48 2.21 -12.12 2.70
C ALA A 48 1.52 -10.94 3.40
N ASP A 49 0.24 -10.73 3.09
CA ASP A 49 -0.51 -9.55 3.54
C ASP A 49 -0.54 -9.40 5.07
N ARG A 50 -0.55 -10.52 5.81
CA ARG A 50 -0.44 -10.56 7.30
C ARG A 50 0.75 -9.80 7.89
N TYR A 51 1.81 -9.59 7.10
CA TYR A 51 3.01 -8.87 7.52
C TYR A 51 2.98 -7.39 7.09
N ASN A 52 1.93 -6.95 6.39
CA ASN A 52 1.76 -5.59 5.93
C ASN A 52 0.84 -4.86 6.92
N GLN A 53 1.37 -3.82 7.57
CA GLN A 53 0.57 -2.94 8.42
C GLN A 53 -0.04 -1.83 7.57
N ALA A 54 -1.37 -1.82 7.48
CA ALA A 54 -2.12 -0.74 6.83
C ALA A 54 -2.70 0.19 7.90
N MET A 55 -2.52 1.50 7.73
CA MET A 55 -3.06 2.50 8.65
C MET A 55 -3.85 3.54 7.86
N LEU A 56 -4.98 3.99 8.41
CA LEU A 56 -5.78 5.09 7.90
C LEU A 56 -5.84 6.19 8.94
N ASN A 57 -5.36 7.38 8.60
CA ASN A 57 -5.31 8.53 9.51
C ASN A 57 -4.63 8.21 10.87
N GLY A 58 -3.61 7.35 10.86
CA GLY A 58 -2.91 6.91 12.08
C GLY A 58 -3.59 5.78 12.86
N VAL A 59 -4.76 5.31 12.42
CA VAL A 59 -5.45 4.15 13.00
C VAL A 59 -5.08 2.90 12.22
N LEU A 60 -4.63 1.86 12.92
CA LEU A 60 -4.35 0.57 12.30
C LEU A 60 -5.65 -0.02 11.73
N LEU A 61 -5.63 -0.33 10.44
CA LEU A 61 -6.69 -1.08 9.79
C LEU A 61 -6.52 -2.56 10.17
N GLY A 62 -7.61 -3.17 10.65
CA GLY A 62 -7.62 -4.60 10.95
C GLY A 62 -7.37 -5.43 9.70
N SER A 63 -6.82 -6.64 9.88
CA SER A 63 -6.76 -7.63 8.80
C SER A 63 -8.17 -7.89 8.29
N THR A 64 -8.35 -7.88 6.98
CA THR A 64 -9.62 -8.25 6.33
C THR A 64 -9.88 -9.77 6.38
N GLU A 65 -8.87 -10.56 6.77
CA GLU A 65 -8.98 -12.00 7.01
C GLU A 65 -8.39 -12.36 8.39
N PRO A 66 -9.21 -12.36 9.46
CA PRO A 66 -8.74 -12.79 10.78
C PRO A 66 -8.41 -14.29 10.86
N ASP A 67 -8.89 -15.11 9.92
CA ASP A 67 -8.73 -16.57 9.91
C ASP A 67 -7.53 -17.11 9.12
N ARG A 68 -6.80 -16.28 8.34
CA ARG A 68 -5.58 -16.72 7.66
C ARG A 68 -4.39 -16.75 8.63
N LYS A 69 -4.31 -17.81 9.45
CA LYS A 69 -3.08 -18.19 10.16
C LYS A 69 -2.06 -18.88 9.27
#